data_AF-A0A535CZW0-F1
#
_entry.id   AF-A0A535CZW0-F1
#
_cell.length_a   1.000
_cell.length_b   1.000
_cell.length_c   1.000
_cell.angle_alpha   90.00
_cell.angle_beta   90.00
_cell.angle_gamma   90.00
#
_symmetry.space_group_name_H-M   'P 1'
#
loop_
_entity.id
_entity.type
_entity.pdbx_description
1 polymer ?
#
loop_
_entity_poly.entity_id
_entity_poly.type
_entity_poly.pdbx_seq_one_letter_code
_entity_poly.pdbx_strand_id
1 'polypeptide(L)' 'MYVVKRTTIYLPEGLKAALEQAASEDNRTEADLIREGVEKFLAGRHPRPSIPLFESSLPPDAAEHFDDFLQGFGED' A
#
# COMPACT_ATOMS: atom_id res chain seq x y z
N MET A 1 -9.20 -16.48 -7.94
CA MET A 1 -10.22 -16.66 -6.88
C MET A 1 -9.67 -16.03 -5.61
N TYR A 2 -10.28 -14.95 -5.12
CA TYR A 2 -9.85 -14.35 -3.85
C TYR A 2 -10.36 -15.21 -2.69
N VAL A 3 -9.46 -15.63 -1.80
CA VAL A 3 -9.82 -16.33 -0.56
C VAL A 3 -10.03 -15.28 0.52
N VAL A 4 -11.26 -15.12 1.00
CA VAL A 4 -11.60 -14.27 2.14
C VAL A 4 -11.60 -15.08 3.43
N LYS A 5 -11.01 -14.53 4.50
CA LYS A 5 -11.04 -15.12 5.85
C LYS A 5 -11.99 -14.32 6.75
N ARG A 6 -12.90 -15.02 7.44
CA ARG A 6 -13.81 -14.41 8.41
C ARG A 6 -13.04 -13.98 9.65
N THR A 7 -13.22 -12.73 10.05
CA THR A 7 -12.66 -12.15 11.28
C THR A 7 -13.79 -11.52 12.07
N THR A 8 -13.84 -11.77 13.38
CA THR A 8 -14.80 -11.13 14.28
C THR A 8 -14.08 -10.05 15.08
N ILE A 9 -14.61 -8.83 15.08
CA ILE A 9 -14.04 -7.68 15.79
C ILE A 9 -15.11 -7.03 16.66
N TYR A 10 -14.69 -6.40 17.75
CA TYR A 10 -15.56 -5.56 18.56
C TYR A 10 -15.51 -4.12 18.04
N LEU A 11 -16.68 -3.51 17.83
CA LEU A 11 -16.82 -2.10 17.49
C LEU A 11 -17.61 -1.41 18.60
N PRO A 12 -17.24 -0.19 19.01
CA PRO A 12 -18.11 0.63 19.83
C PRO A 12 -19.47 0.82 19.15
N GLU A 13 -20.57 0.83 19.91
CA GLU A 13 -21.95 0.95 19.40
C GLU A 13 -22.11 2.10 18.40
N GLY A 14 -21.60 3.29 18.73
CA GLY A 14 -21.68 4.45 17.84
C GLY A 14 -20.93 4.27 16.52
N LEU A 15 -19.81 3.54 16.53
CA LEU A 15 -19.06 3.24 15.31
C LEU A 15 -19.79 2.20 14.44
N LYS A 16 -20.44 1.22 15.07
CA LYS A 16 -21.27 0.25 14.35
C LYS A 16 -22.46 0.93 13.66
N ALA A 17 -23.16 1.82 14.36
CA ALA A 17 -24.29 2.57 13.81
C ALA A 17 -23.85 3.47 12.64
N ALA A 18 -22.72 4.16 12.76
CA ALA A 18 -22.17 4.97 11.67
C ALA A 18 -21.79 4.11 10.44
N LEU A 19 -21.23 2.92 10.67
CA LEU A 19 -20.87 2.00 9.60
C LEU A 19 -22.11 1.45 8.87
N GLU A 20 -23.18 1.10 9.59
CA GLU A 20 -24.45 0.67 9.01
C GLU A 20 -25.06 1.75 8.12
N GLN A 21 -25.09 2.99 8.63
CA GLN A 21 -25.62 4.13 7.90
C GLN A 21 -24.84 4.36 6.59
N ALA A 22 -23.50 4.40 6.66
CA ALA A 22 -22.66 4.58 5.49
C ALA A 22 -22.81 3.44 4.47
N ALA A 23 -22.89 2.20 4.94
CA ALA A 23 -23.11 1.03 4.07
C ALA A 23 -24.44 1.12 3.31
N SER A 24 -25.50 1.57 4.00
CA SER A 24 -26.81 1.79 3.40
C SER A 24 -26.80 2.92 2.37
N GLU A 25 -26.16 4.05 2.68
CA GLU A 25 -26.04 5.21 1.77
C GLU A 25 -25.27 4.84 0.49
N ASP A 26 -24.20 4.06 0.63
CA ASP A 26 -23.34 3.66 -0.48
C ASP A 26 -23.86 2.44 -1.27
N ASN A 27 -24.95 1.80 -0.82
CA ASN A 27 -25.43 0.50 -1.36
C ASN A 27 -24.34 -0.59 -1.34
N ARG A 28 -23.60 -0.70 -0.24
CA ARG A 28 -22.48 -1.65 -0.05
C ARG A 28 -22.67 -2.45 1.23
N THR A 29 -21.91 -3.54 1.39
CA THR A 29 -21.90 -4.24 2.68
C THR A 29 -20.95 -3.55 3.66
N GLU A 30 -21.22 -3.64 4.95
CA GLU A 30 -20.29 -3.18 6.00
C GLU A 30 -18.90 -3.81 5.86
N ALA A 31 -18.85 -5.08 5.43
CA ALA A 31 -17.61 -5.80 5.19
C ALA A 31 -16.78 -5.17 4.06
N ASP A 32 -17.42 -4.59 3.04
CA ASP A 32 -16.72 -3.88 1.97
C ASP A 32 -16.11 -2.58 2.46
N LEU A 33 -16.82 -1.83 3.29
CA LEU A 33 -16.30 -0.60 3.90
C LEU A 33 -15.17 -0.88 4.89
N ILE A 34 -15.32 -1.91 5.75
CA ILE A 34 -14.25 -2.33 6.67
C ILE A 34 -13.01 -2.75 5.88
N ARG A 35 -13.18 -3.56 4.82
CA ARG A 35 -12.05 -4.02 4.00
C ARG A 35 -11.34 -2.85 3.33
N GLU A 36 -12.08 -1.93 2.73
CA GLU A 36 -11.52 -0.72 2.11
C GLU A 36 -10.78 0.16 3.15
N GLY A 37 -11.38 0.37 4.32
CA GLY A 37 -10.76 1.14 5.39
C GLY A 37 -9.45 0.53 5.87
N VAL A 38 -9.42 -0.80 6.05
CA VAL A 38 -8.21 -1.55 6.43
C VAL A 38 -7.15 -1.49 5.33
N GLU A 39 -7.51 -1.66 4.05
CA GLU A 39 -6.60 -1.57 2.92
C GLU A 39 -5.95 -0.18 2.85
N LYS A 40 -6.75 0.90 2.94
CA LYS A 40 -6.24 2.29 2.94
C LYS A 40 -5.31 2.54 4.13
N PHE A 41 -5.69 2.09 5.32
CA PHE A 41 -4.87 2.25 6.51
C PHE A 41 -3.53 1.53 6.39
N LEU A 42 -3.52 0.29 5.89
CA LEU A 42 -2.30 -0.52 5.73
C LEU A 42 -1.41 -0.01 4.60
N ALA A 43 -1.98 0.46 3.49
CA ALA A 43 -1.22 1.09 2.42
C ALA A 43 -0.43 2.32 2.92
N GLY A 44 -1.00 3.08 3.88
CA GLY A 44 -0.30 4.18 4.53
C GLY A 44 0.82 3.76 5.50
N ARG A 45 0.90 2.49 5.89
CA ARG A 45 1.93 1.95 6.81
C ARG A 45 3.18 1.46 6.11
N HIS A 46 3.24 1.48 4.77
CA HIS A 46 4.48 1.18 4.09
C HIS A 46 5.57 2.15 4.60
N PRO A 47 6.72 1.63 5.06
CA PRO A 47 7.82 2.50 5.44
C PRO A 47 8.12 3.41 4.25
N ARG A 48 8.14 4.72 4.49
CA ARG A 48 8.65 5.65 3.47
C ARG A 48 10.04 5.13 3.08
N PRO A 49 10.36 5.05 1.77
CA PRO A 49 11.68 4.62 1.36
C PRO A 49 12.72 5.48 2.09
N SER A 50 13.48 4.85 2.97
CA SER A 50 14.63 5.48 3.60
C SER A 50 15.72 5.50 2.54
N ILE A 51 15.89 6.64 1.89
CA ILE A 51 17.03 6.87 1.01
C ILE A 51 18.21 7.24 1.92
N PRO A 52 19.40 6.62 1.80
CA PRO A 52 19.81 5.63 0.80
C PRO A 52 19.71 4.17 1.29
N LEU A 53 19.19 3.27 0.44
CA LEU A 53 19.10 1.83 0.72
C LEU A 53 20.48 1.14 0.77
N PHE A 54 21.49 1.76 0.16
CA PHE A 54 22.91 1.44 0.21
C PHE A 54 23.71 2.69 -0.19
N GLU A 55 24.97 2.80 0.25
CA GLU A 55 25.89 3.79 -0.28
C GLU A 55 26.29 3.37 -1.70
N SER A 56 25.83 4.14 -2.71
CA SER A 56 26.22 3.90 -4.09
C SER A 56 27.70 4.26 -4.27
N SER A 57 28.48 3.34 -4.85
CA SER A 57 29.84 3.63 -5.33
C SER A 57 29.85 4.39 -6.66
N LEU A 58 28.67 4.61 -7.26
CA LEU A 58 28.55 5.39 -8.48
C LEU A 58 28.65 6.90 -8.19
N PRO A 59 29.21 7.67 -9.13
CA PRO A 59 29.21 9.12 -9.06
C PRO A 59 27.81 9.72 -8.81
N PRO A 60 27.71 10.90 -8.16
CA PRO A 60 26.43 11.57 -7.91
C PRO A 60 25.62 11.89 -9.18
N ASP A 61 26.28 12.00 -10.33
CA ASP A 61 25.72 12.29 -11.65
C ASP A 61 25.47 11.03 -12.50
N ALA A 62 25.60 9.84 -11.90
CA ALA A 62 25.41 8.58 -12.63
C ALA A 62 23.97 8.40 -13.16
N ALA A 63 22.99 9.07 -12.55
CA ALA A 63 21.61 9.04 -13.03
C ALA A 63 21.45 9.79 -14.36
N GLU A 64 22.23 10.86 -14.55
CA GLU A 64 22.25 11.68 -15.76
C GLU A 64 23.08 11.05 -16.88
N HIS A 65 24.03 10.17 -16.54
CA HIS A 65 24.96 9.50 -17.47
C HIS A 65 24.73 7.99 -17.54
N PHE A 66 23.52 7.51 -17.23
CA PHE A 66 23.25 6.08 -17.06
C PHE A 66 23.59 5.21 -18.29
N ASP A 67 23.46 5.75 -19.50
CA ASP A 67 23.80 5.05 -20.74
C ASP A 67 25.28 4.63 -20.80
N ASP A 68 26.19 5.50 -20.33
CA ASP A 68 27.63 5.22 -20.32
C ASP A 68 27.97 4.11 -19.31
N PHE A 69 27.28 4.10 -18.16
CA PHE A 69 27.47 3.07 -17.12
C PHE A 69 26.84 1.73 -17.45
N LEU A 70 25.90 1.67 -18.40
CA LEU A 70 25.27 0.44 -18.86
C LEU A 70 25.94 -0.17 -20.09
N GLN A 71 27.02 0.42 -20.60
CA GLN A 71 27.77 -0.14 -21.71
C GLN A 71 28.29 -1.55 -21.38
N GLY A 72 27.98 -2.53 -22.23
CA GLY A 72 28.33 -3.94 -22.01
C GLY A 72 27.41 -4.69 -21.04
N PHE A 73 26.40 -4.03 -20.45
CA PHE A 73 25.39 -4.70 -19.64
C PHE A 73 24.44 -5.52 -20.52
N GLY A 74 24.45 -6.85 -20.35
CA GLY A 74 23.63 -7.76 -21.16
C GLY A 74 24.28 -8.22 -22.47
N GLU A 75 25.57 -7.91 -22.66
CA GLU A 75 26.43 -8.54 -23.66
C GLU A 75 27.19 -9.69 -22.98
N ASP A 76 27.27 -10.87 -23.63
CA ASP A 76 27.59 -12.18 -23.02
C ASP A 76 28.88 -12.29 -22.19
#